data_AF-A0A2X4YI80-F1
#
_entry.id   AF-A0A2X4YI80-F1
#
_cell.length_a   1.000
_cell.length_b   1.000
_cell.length_c   1.000
_cell.angle_alpha   90.00
_cell.angle_beta   90.00
_cell.angle_gamma   90.00
#
_symmetry.space_group_name_H-M   'P 1'
#
loop_
_entity.id
_entity.type
_entity.pdbx_description
1 polymer ?
#
loop_
_entity_poly.entity_id
_entity_poly.type
_entity_poly.pdbx_seq_one_letter_code
_entity_poly.pdbx_strand_id
1 'polypeptide(L)' 'MNLEKEFMTRFLVYPIAFLLSVTILCTIHNNWEDLEMTLKIILAYYIFMSVWFYFDLKQINKKD' A
#
# COMPACT_ATOMS: atom_id res chain seq x y z
N MET A 1 0.91 -6.29 -20.07
CA MET A 1 0.14 -5.06 -19.80
C MET A 1 -0.79 -5.12 -18.57
N ASN A 2 -1.18 -6.29 -18.04
CA ASN A 2 -2.02 -6.35 -16.83
C ASN A 2 -1.25 -6.27 -15.50
N LEU A 3 -0.07 -6.90 -15.40
CA LEU A 3 0.71 -6.98 -14.16
C LEU A 3 1.15 -5.61 -13.61
N GLU A 4 1.60 -4.72 -14.50
CA GLU A 4 2.06 -3.37 -14.12
C GLU A 4 0.90 -2.47 -13.67
N LYS A 5 -0.25 -2.54 -14.36
CA LYS A 5 -1.48 -1.86 -13.96
C LYS A 5 -2.01 -2.38 -12.62
N GLU A 6 -1.98 -3.69 -12.44
CA GLU A 6 -2.42 -4.33 -11.21
C GLU A 6 -1.50 -3.98 -10.04
N PHE A 7 -0.19 -3.93 -10.28
CA PHE A 7 0.80 -3.46 -9.32
C PHE A 7 0.58 -1.98 -8.96
N MET A 8 0.48 -1.08 -9.94
CA MET A 8 0.17 0.34 -9.71
C MET A 8 -1.12 0.52 -8.90
N THR A 9 -2.15 -0.26 -9.20
CA THR A 9 -3.43 -0.17 -8.50
C THR A 9 -3.32 -0.64 -7.05
N ARG A 10 -2.70 -1.80 -6.81
CA ARG A 10 -2.55 -2.40 -5.47
C ARG A 10 -1.54 -1.64 -4.61
N PHE A 11 -0.40 -1.26 -5.18
CA PHE A 11 0.68 -0.59 -4.48
C PHE A 11 0.40 0.89 -4.24
N LEU A 12 -0.22 1.58 -5.20
CA LEU A 12 -0.34 3.03 -5.16
C LEU A 12 -1.77 3.49 -4.90
N VAL A 13 -2.74 3.03 -5.70
CA VAL A 13 -4.10 3.58 -5.67
C VAL A 13 -4.85 3.20 -4.39
N TYR A 14 -4.86 1.92 -4.01
CA TYR A 14 -5.61 1.49 -2.83
C TYR A 14 -5.09 2.06 -1.50
N PRO A 15 -3.78 2.07 -1.22
CA PRO A 15 -3.29 2.60 0.06
C PRO A 15 -3.49 4.11 0.16
N ILE A 16 -3.36 4.85 -0.94
CA ILE A 16 -3.61 6.30 -0.96
C ILE A 16 -5.10 6.60 -0.74
N ALA A 17 -6.00 5.88 -1.43
CA ALA A 17 -7.43 6.05 -1.25
C ALA A 17 -7.87 5.73 0.19
N PHE A 18 -7.28 4.69 0.79
CA PHE A 18 -7.50 4.33 2.19
C PHE A 18 -6.95 5.39 3.16
N LEU A 19 -5.75 5.91 2.92
CA LEU A 19 -5.19 6.98 3.75
C LEU A 19 -6.07 8.23 3.72
N LEU A 20 -6.55 8.62 2.54
CA LEU A 20 -7.43 9.78 2.37
C LEU A 20 -8.75 9.61 3.12
N SER A 21 -9.39 8.44 3.03
CA SER A 21 -10.65 8.19 3.73
C SER A 21 -10.48 8.23 5.25
N VAL A 22 -9.40 7.63 5.77
CA VAL A 22 -9.07 7.70 7.20
C VAL A 22 -8.74 9.13 7.62
N THR A 23 -7.97 9.88 6.82
CA THR A 23 -7.61 11.28 7.14
C THR A 23 -8.87 12.16 7.26
N ILE A 24 -9.82 12.00 6.35
CA ILE A 24 -11.11 12.71 6.41
C ILE A 24 -11.86 12.36 7.70
N LEU A 25 -11.97 11.06 8.03
CA LEU A 25 -12.64 10.59 9.24
C LEU A 25 -11.96 11.10 10.53
N CYS A 26 -10.64 11.05 10.59
CA CYS A 26 -9.85 11.54 11.71
C CYS A 26 -10.03 13.05 11.89
N THR A 27 -10.10 13.80 10.79
CA THR A 27 -10.34 15.26 10.82
C THR A 27 -11.73 15.57 11.39
N ILE A 28 -12.76 14.82 11.00
CA ILE A 28 -14.14 15.01 11.49
C ILE A 28 -14.25 14.69 12.98
N HIS A 29 -13.62 13.62 13.44
CA HIS A 29 -13.70 13.16 14.83
C HIS A 29 -12.61 13.75 15.74
N ASN A 30 -11.71 14.56 15.18
CA ASN A 30 -10.51 15.10 15.81
C ASN A 30 -9.63 14.02 16.50
N ASN A 31 -9.61 12.81 15.94
CA ASN A 31 -8.88 11.67 16.46
C ASN A 31 -7.60 11.42 15.65
N TRP A 32 -6.49 12.02 16.10
CA TRP A 32 -5.21 11.96 15.41
C TRP A 32 -4.41 10.68 15.72
N GLU A 33 -4.75 9.97 16.80
CA GLU A 33 -4.12 8.69 17.16
C GLU A 33 -4.43 7.59 16.13
N ASP A 34 -5.68 7.57 15.63
CA ASP A 34 -6.11 6.66 14.55
C ASP A 34 -5.35 6.92 13.24
N LEU A 35 -5.02 8.18 12.96
CA LEU A 35 -4.20 8.56 11.80
C LEU A 35 -2.77 8.05 11.96
N GLU A 36 -2.16 8.23 13.14
CA GLU A 36 -0.81 7.70 13.42
C GLU A 36 -0.76 6.18 13.27
N MET A 37 -1.74 5.47 13.81
CA MET A 37 -1.85 4.02 13.69
C MET A 37 -2.05 3.59 12.23
N THR A 38 -2.87 4.30 11.47
CA THR A 38 -3.09 4.04 10.04
C THR A 38 -1.82 4.24 9.22
N LEU A 39 -1.03 5.28 9.51
CA LEU A 39 0.26 5.50 8.85
C LEU A 39 1.22 4.34 9.09
N LYS A 40 1.29 3.80 10.32
CA LYS A 40 2.10 2.63 10.65
C LYS A 40 1.64 1.39 9.87
N ILE A 41 0.33 1.17 9.76
CA ILE A 41 -0.25 0.05 9.00
C ILE A 41 0.11 0.17 7.51
N ILE A 42 -0.02 1.36 6.93
CA ILE A 42 0.32 1.62 5.53
C ILE A 42 1.81 1.42 5.28
N LEU A 43 2.68 1.87 6.18
CA LEU A 43 4.12 1.65 6.07
C LEU A 43 4.45 0.15 6.06
N ALA A 44 3.84 -0.63 6.97
CA ALA A 44 4.00 -2.08 7.01
C ALA A 44 3.50 -2.75 5.73
N TYR A 45 2.35 -2.30 5.20
CA TYR A 45 1.81 -2.76 3.92
C TYR A 45 2.79 -2.52 2.77
N TYR A 46 3.39 -1.33 2.69
CA TYR A 46 4.38 -1.01 1.65
C TYR A 46 5.62 -1.90 1.73
N ILE A 47 6.13 -2.17 2.92
CA ILE A 47 7.26 -3.09 3.13
C ILE A 47 6.89 -4.48 2.64
N PHE A 48 5.74 -5.00 3.04
CA PHE A 48 5.27 -6.33 2.63
C PHE A 48 5.10 -6.45 1.11
N MET A 49 4.44 -5.47 0.48
CA MET A 49 4.25 -5.47 -0.97
C MET A 49 5.57 -5.36 -1.73
N SER A 50 6.54 -4.58 -1.22
CA SER A 50 7.87 -4.46 -1.83
C SER A 50 8.63 -5.78 -1.78
N VAL A 51 8.56 -6.50 -0.66
CA VAL A 51 9.18 -7.82 -0.50
C VAL A 51 8.51 -8.84 -1.42
N TRP A 52 7.18 -8.88 -1.47
CA TRP A 52 6.45 -9.76 -2.38
C TRP A 52 6.86 -9.53 -3.82
N PHE A 53 6.87 -8.28 -4.26
CA PHE A 53 7.23 -7.91 -5.62
C PHE A 53 8.67 -8.29 -5.98
N TYR A 54 9.61 -8.15 -5.05
CA TYR A 54 10.98 -8.62 -5.23
C TYR A 54 11.04 -10.14 -5.49
N PHE A 55 10.25 -10.94 -4.77
CA PHE A 55 10.20 -12.38 -5.01
C PHE A 55 9.56 -12.74 -6.36
N ASP A 56 8.51 -12.04 -6.77
CA ASP A 56 7.88 -12.22 -8.09
C ASP A 56 8.89 -11.92 -9.21
N LEU A 57 9.63 -10.80 -9.14
CA LEU A 57 10.69 -10.47 -10.08
C LEU A 57 11.80 -11.53 -10.13
N LYS A 58 12.20 -12.04 -8.95
CA LYS A 58 13.21 -13.09 -8.85
C LYS A 58 12.77 -14.42 -9.48
N GLN A 59 11.46 -14.73 -9.47
CA GLN A 59 10.93 -15.91 -10.15
C GLN A 59 10.90 -15.75 -11.66
N ILE A 60 10.60 -14.55 -12.16
CA ILE A 60 10.61 -14.24 -13.60
C ILE A 60 12.04 -14.39 -14.15
N ASN A 61 13.04 -13.80 -13.49
CA ASN A 61 14.46 -13.88 -13.92
C ASN A 61 15.09 -15.29 -13.84
N LYS A 62 14.42 -16.28 -13.25
CA LYS A 62 14.88 -17.68 -13.21
C LYS A 62 14.28 -18.55 -14.32
N LYS A 63 13.29 -18.04 -15.05
CA LYS A 63 12.61 -18.75 -16.14
C LYS A 63 13.22 -18.49 -17.52
N ASP A 64 14.16 -17.55 -17.60
CA ASP A 64 15.07 -17.32 -18.74
C ASP A 64 16.45 -17.93 -18.44
#